data_AF-A0A3N4S9D3-F1
#
_entry.id   AF-A0A3N4S9D3-F1
#
_cell.length_a   1.000
_cell.length_b   1.000
_cell.length_c   1.000
_cell.angle_alpha   90.00
_cell.angle_beta   90.00
_cell.angle_gamma   90.00
#
_symmetry.space_group_name_H-M   'P 1'
#
loop_
_entity.id
_entity.type
_entity.pdbx_description
1 polymer ?
#
loop_
_entity_poly.entity_id
_entity_poly.type
_entity_poly.pdbx_seq_one_letter_code
_entity_poly.pdbx_strand_id
1 'polypeptide(L)'
;MNPARSASAAAVVLATAGTLLGGTAATASAATTCSTPVFKRQFFANTTFKGTPKKTDCDSAVSESWSGAPASGLPKDNFGCGGA
;
A
#
# COMPACT_ATOMS: atom_id res chain seq x y z
N MET A 1 -25.93 -12.21 14.94
CA MET A 1 -25.06 -13.40 14.88
C MET A 1 -24.18 -13.27 13.65
N ASN A 2 -22.86 -13.30 13.84
CA ASN A 2 -21.80 -13.07 12.86
C ASN A 2 -21.45 -14.38 12.13
N PRO A 3 -21.26 -14.42 10.80
CA PRO A 3 -20.45 -15.46 10.20
C PRO A 3 -18.99 -15.02 10.06
N ALA A 4 -18.17 -15.78 10.77
CA ALA A 4 -16.80 -16.21 10.50
C ALA A 4 -15.81 -15.25 9.81
N ARG A 5 -14.80 -14.89 10.59
CA ARG A 5 -13.48 -14.41 10.18
C ARG A 5 -12.80 -15.45 9.27
N SER A 6 -12.41 -15.07 8.07
CA SER A 6 -11.45 -15.85 7.27
C SER A 6 -10.05 -15.26 7.48
N ALA A 7 -9.32 -15.87 8.42
CA ALA A 7 -7.91 -15.59 8.64
C ALA A 7 -7.08 -16.43 7.65
N SER A 8 -6.46 -15.80 6.65
CA SER A 8 -5.50 -16.46 5.78
C SER A 8 -4.17 -16.59 6.52
N ALA A 9 -3.89 -17.78 7.04
CA ALA A 9 -2.59 -18.13 7.59
C ALA A 9 -1.60 -18.36 6.44
N ALA A 10 -0.64 -17.45 6.25
CA ALA A 10 0.51 -17.66 5.39
C ALA A 10 1.67 -18.16 6.27
N ALA A 11 2.05 -19.42 6.11
CA ALA A 11 3.25 -19.98 6.72
C ALA A 11 4.49 -19.33 6.10
N VAL A 12 5.27 -18.59 6.89
CA VAL A 12 6.54 -18.02 6.46
C VAL A 12 7.65 -19.04 6.71
N VAL A 13 8.17 -19.63 5.64
CA VAL A 13 9.42 -20.40 5.68
C VAL A 13 10.57 -19.39 5.64
N LEU A 14 11.27 -19.24 6.77
CA LEU A 14 12.40 -18.33 6.90
C LEU A 14 13.70 -19.06 6.51
N ALA A 15 14.14 -18.90 5.25
CA ALA A 15 15.46 -19.33 4.81
C ALA A 15 16.48 -18.19 5.05
N THR A 16 17.25 -18.28 6.13
CA THR A 16 18.40 -17.40 6.39
C THR A 16 19.66 -17.96 5.73
N ALA A 17 20.09 -17.34 4.63
CA ALA A 17 21.47 -17.37 4.13
C ALA A 17 21.79 -15.93 3.69
N GLY A 18 22.70 -15.21 4.37
CA GLY A 18 24.12 -15.28 4.07
C GLY A 18 24.48 -14.23 3.00
N THR A 19 24.62 -12.97 3.40
CA THR A 19 25.91 -12.22 3.43
C THR A 19 26.32 -11.47 2.15
N LEU A 20 26.46 -10.15 2.33
CA LEU A 20 27.51 -9.25 1.81
C LEU A 20 27.28 -8.47 0.49
N LEU A 21 27.58 -7.17 0.61
CA LEU A 21 27.87 -6.13 -0.40
C LEU A 21 26.67 -5.29 -0.92
N GLY A 22 26.43 -4.16 -0.26
CA GLY A 22 26.05 -2.87 -0.89
C GLY A 22 24.70 -2.74 -1.61
N GLY A 23 23.90 -3.81 -1.74
CA GLY A 23 22.60 -3.75 -2.38
C GLY A 23 21.57 -3.10 -1.45
N THR A 24 20.91 -2.02 -1.89
CA THR A 24 19.63 -1.61 -1.30
C THR A 24 18.72 -2.81 -1.31
N ALA A 25 18.49 -3.42 -0.14
CA ALA A 25 17.54 -4.50 0.01
C ALA A 25 16.19 -4.00 -0.53
N ALA A 26 15.79 -4.47 -1.71
CA ALA A 26 14.50 -4.17 -2.26
C ALA A 26 13.48 -4.72 -1.26
N THR A 27 12.82 -3.82 -0.53
CA THR A 27 11.78 -4.20 0.40
C THR A 27 10.67 -4.82 -0.43
N ALA A 28 10.49 -6.13 -0.32
CA ALA A 28 9.42 -6.85 -1.01
C ALA A 28 8.09 -6.28 -0.50
N SER A 29 7.47 -5.42 -1.30
CA SER A 29 6.16 -4.86 -1.00
C SER A 29 5.12 -5.88 -1.40
N ALA A 30 4.24 -6.28 -0.47
CA ALA A 30 3.11 -7.12 -0.81
C ALA A 30 2.21 -6.38 -1.81
N ALA A 31 1.95 -6.98 -2.97
CA ALA A 31 1.09 -6.38 -3.98
C ALA A 31 -0.37 -6.43 -3.53
N THR A 32 -1.04 -5.28 -3.52
CA THR A 32 -2.48 -5.19 -3.30
C THR A 32 -3.21 -5.56 -4.59
N THR A 33 -3.97 -6.65 -4.57
CA THR A 33 -4.84 -7.05 -5.68
C THR A 33 -6.25 -6.52 -5.47
N CYS A 34 -6.79 -5.85 -6.49
CA CYS A 34 -8.12 -5.26 -6.48
C CYS A 34 -8.98 -5.95 -7.54
N SER A 35 -10.12 -6.52 -7.14
CA SER A 35 -11.04 -7.19 -8.06
C SER A 35 -11.87 -6.18 -8.83
N THR A 36 -11.98 -6.35 -10.15
CA THR A 36 -12.88 -5.54 -10.99
C THR A 36 -14.30 -5.53 -10.42
N PRO A 37 -15.00 -4.36 -10.39
CA PRO A 37 -14.67 -3.09 -11.05
C PRO A 37 -13.99 -2.04 -10.14
N VAL A 38 -13.20 -2.43 -9.14
CA VAL A 38 -12.59 -1.48 -8.19
C VAL A 38 -11.23 -0.97 -8.67
N PHE A 39 -10.92 0.28 -8.33
CA PHE A 39 -9.63 0.92 -8.59
C PHE A 39 -8.60 0.49 -7.54
N LYS A 40 -7.37 0.23 -7.97
CA LYS A 40 -6.23 0.17 -7.06
C LYS A 40 -5.68 1.59 -6.88
N ARG A 41 -5.70 2.08 -5.65
CA ARG A 41 -5.29 3.44 -5.29
C ARG A 41 -4.02 3.43 -4.45
N GLN A 42 -3.12 4.36 -4.75
CA GLN A 42 -1.83 4.55 -4.09
C GLN A 42 -1.68 5.99 -3.62
N PHE A 43 -1.16 6.15 -2.42
CA PHE A 43 -0.91 7.45 -1.80
C PHE A 43 0.60 7.67 -1.64
N PHE A 44 1.10 8.79 -2.14
CA PHE A 44 2.50 9.19 -2.07
C PHE A 44 2.64 10.48 -1.26
N ALA A 45 3.68 10.57 -0.42
CA ALA A 45 4.00 11.80 0.32
C ALA A 45 4.70 12.88 -0.55
N ASN A 46 4.44 12.87 -1.86
CA ASN A 46 4.92 13.81 -2.85
C ASN A 46 3.95 13.84 -4.05
N THR A 47 3.99 14.89 -4.84
CA THR A 47 3.15 15.07 -6.03
C THR A 47 3.73 14.44 -7.31
N THR A 48 4.93 13.89 -7.25
CA THR A 48 5.64 13.33 -8.43
C THR A 48 5.50 11.82 -8.56
N PHE A 49 4.73 11.18 -7.66
CA PHE A 49 4.47 9.74 -7.60
C PHE A 49 5.76 8.91 -7.60
N LYS A 50 6.76 9.34 -6.82
CA LYS A 50 8.05 8.66 -6.68
C LYS A 50 8.21 8.00 -5.32
N GLY A 51 9.04 6.97 -5.28
CA GLY A 51 9.38 6.22 -4.07
C GLY A 51 8.27 5.25 -3.65
N THR A 52 8.33 4.79 -2.40
CA THR A 52 7.36 3.84 -1.86
C THR A 52 6.06 4.55 -1.47
N PRO A 53 4.89 4.09 -1.93
CA PRO A 53 3.62 4.65 -1.49
C PRO A 53 3.43 4.44 0.02
N LYS A 54 2.84 5.43 0.69
CA LYS A 54 2.49 5.39 2.11
C LYS A 54 1.30 4.48 2.39
N LYS A 55 0.42 4.32 1.41
CA LYS A 55 -0.73 3.42 1.46
C LYS A 55 -1.06 2.95 0.05
N THR A 56 -1.43 1.69 -0.08
CA THR A 56 -2.07 1.13 -1.27
C THR A 56 -3.35 0.44 -0.82
N ASP A 57 -4.49 0.80 -1.40
CA ASP A 57 -5.80 0.20 -1.11
C ASP A 57 -6.64 0.03 -2.37
N CYS A 58 -7.79 -0.63 -2.21
CA CYS A 58 -8.80 -0.74 -3.25
C CYS A 58 -9.93 0.24 -2.97
N ASP A 59 -10.41 0.90 -4.02
CA ASP A 59 -11.47 1.89 -3.95
C ASP A 59 -12.53 1.60 -5.02
N SER A 60 -13.78 1.47 -4.59
CA SER A 60 -14.91 1.24 -5.50
C SER A 60 -15.34 2.50 -6.26
N ALA A 61 -15.04 3.70 -5.75
CA ALA A 61 -15.45 4.95 -6.38
C ALA A 61 -14.68 6.16 -5.83
N VAL A 62 -14.09 6.95 -6.74
CA VAL A 62 -13.41 8.21 -6.38
C VAL A 62 -14.44 9.25 -5.96
N SER A 63 -14.64 9.42 -4.65
CA SER A 63 -15.72 10.23 -4.06
C SER A 63 -15.36 10.86 -2.71
N GLU A 64 -14.08 10.88 -2.37
CA GLU A 64 -13.60 11.33 -1.08
C GLU A 64 -13.51 12.85 -0.94
N SER A 65 -13.65 13.30 0.31
CA SER A 65 -13.35 14.67 0.72
C SER A 65 -12.61 14.62 2.06
N TRP A 66 -11.50 15.36 2.16
CA TRP A 66 -10.63 15.36 3.33
C TRP A 66 -10.39 16.78 3.82
N SER A 67 -10.39 16.99 5.14
CA SER A 67 -10.01 18.26 5.79
C SER A 67 -8.51 18.32 6.15
N GLY A 68 -7.76 17.24 5.86
CA GLY A 68 -6.34 17.09 6.15
C GLY A 68 -5.75 15.90 5.40
N ALA A 69 -4.67 15.31 5.94
CA ALA A 69 -4.02 14.15 5.34
C ALA A 69 -4.99 12.95 5.25
N PRO A 70 -5.11 12.30 4.08
CA PRO A 70 -6.10 11.23 3.88
C PRO A 70 -5.69 9.89 4.52
N ALA A 71 -4.41 9.76 4.92
CA ALA A 71 -3.89 8.60 5.62
C ALA A 71 -2.69 9.00 6.49
N SER A 72 -2.36 8.15 7.47
CA SER A 72 -1.17 8.33 8.30
C SER A 72 0.12 8.34 7.47
N GLY A 73 1.05 9.22 7.84
CA GLY A 73 2.34 9.37 7.15
C GLY A 73 2.30 10.17 5.86
N LEU A 74 1.15 10.75 5.49
CA LEU A 74 1.03 11.74 4.42
C LEU A 74 1.07 13.16 5.00
N PRO A 75 1.64 14.14 4.27
CA PRO A 75 1.50 15.54 4.63
C PRO A 75 0.06 16.01 4.43
N LYS A 76 -0.31 17.13 5.08
CA LYS A 76 -1.61 17.79 4.88
C LYS A 76 -1.79 18.20 3.42
N ASP A 77 -0.73 18.77 2.82
CA ASP A 77 -0.71 19.30 1.46
C ASP A 77 0.46 18.67 0.68
N ASN A 78 0.46 18.80 -0.65
CA ASN A 78 1.54 18.31 -1.54
C ASN A 78 1.74 16.78 -1.53
N PHE A 79 0.67 16.02 -1.35
CA PHE A 79 0.65 14.57 -1.56
C PHE A 79 0.04 14.21 -2.92
N GLY A 80 0.31 12.99 -3.39
CA GLY A 80 -0.28 12.42 -4.59
C GLY A 80 -1.20 11.25 -4.24
N CYS A 81 -2.37 11.18 -4.89
CA CYS A 81 -3.29 10.04 -4.84
C CYS A 81 -3.61 9.62 -6.27
N GLY A 82 -3.32 8.39 -6.65
CA GLY A 82 -3.50 7.91 -8.02
C GLY A 82 -3.48 6.38 -8.13
N GLY A 83 -3.80 5.85 -9.31
CA GLY A 83 -3.77 4.41 -9.57
C GLY A 83 -2.52 3.94 -10.29
N ALA A 84 -2.21 2.66 -10.14
CA ALA A 84 -1.19 1.93 -10.91
C ALA A 84 -1.80 0.72 -11.61
#